data_AF-A0A3G6TEF3-F1
#
_entry.id   AF-A0A3G6TEF3-F1
#
_cell.length_a   1.000
_cell.length_b   1.000
_cell.length_c   1.000
_cell.angle_alpha   90.00
_cell.angle_beta   90.00
_cell.angle_gamma   90.00
#
_symmetry.space_group_name_H-M   'P 1'
#
loop_
_entity.id
_entity.type
_entity.pdbx_description
1 polymer ?
#
loop_
_entity_poly.entity_id
_entity_poly.type
_entity_poly.pdbx_seq_one_letter_code
_entity_poly.pdbx_strand_id
1 'polypeptide(L)'
;MSGDQFKIALMIWAIYMVYFLFDLFFRIPVKYIFDKSEKCIYRKWILSKKIMTFDEMTYFINDERGGYYYSIGKKRNQFVKNYRISNYFSGSKKSIEREDEYIKEILCPILIAVGIPFNEAE
;
A
#
# COMPACT_ATOMS: atom_id res chain seq x y z
N MET A 1 -42.96 15.17 -17.26
CA MET A 1 -42.59 13.84 -16.72
C MET A 1 -43.44 13.58 -15.49
N SER A 2 -44.13 12.43 -15.42
CA SER A 2 -44.89 12.04 -14.22
C SER A 2 -43.94 11.98 -13.00
N GLY A 3 -44.39 12.45 -11.83
CA GLY A 3 -43.58 12.50 -10.62
C GLY A 3 -42.99 11.15 -10.20
N ASP A 4 -43.65 10.05 -10.56
CA ASP A 4 -43.17 8.69 -10.26
C ASP A 4 -41.96 8.30 -11.11
N GLN A 5 -41.91 8.75 -12.37
CA GLN A 5 -40.75 8.53 -13.25
C GLN A 5 -39.52 9.28 -12.74
N PHE A 6 -39.71 10.47 -12.19
CA PHE A 6 -38.62 11.25 -11.58
C PHE A 6 -38.09 10.57 -10.31
N LYS A 7 -38.97 10.04 -9.44
CA LYS A 7 -38.56 9.30 -8.24
C LYS A 7 -37.75 8.05 -8.58
N ILE A 8 -38.18 7.28 -9.58
CA ILE A 8 -37.47 6.08 -10.04
C ILE A 8 -36.08 6.45 -10.58
N ALA A 9 -36.00 7.47 -11.43
CA ALA A 9 -34.72 7.95 -11.97
C ALA A 9 -33.76 8.42 -10.87
N LEU A 10 -34.27 9.13 -9.85
CA LEU A 10 -33.46 9.63 -8.73
C LEU A 10 -32.95 8.48 -7.86
N MET A 11 -33.74 7.43 -7.66
CA MET A 11 -33.33 6.24 -6.92
C MET A 11 -32.23 5.47 -7.65
N ILE A 12 -32.36 5.29 -8.96
CA ILE A 12 -31.33 4.67 -9.81
C ILE A 12 -30.04 5.51 -9.77
N TRP A 13 -30.16 6.83 -9.94
CA TRP A 13 -29.02 7.73 -9.90
C TRP A 13 -28.29 7.68 -8.54
N ALA A 14 -29.01 7.63 -7.43
CA ALA A 14 -28.42 7.53 -6.10
C ALA A 14 -27.62 6.22 -5.92
N ILE A 15 -28.14 5.09 -6.41
CA ILE A 15 -27.44 3.81 -6.36
C ILE A 15 -26.12 3.89 -7.15
N TYR A 16 -26.17 4.41 -8.39
CA TYR A 16 -24.95 4.59 -9.19
C TYR A 16 -23.95 5.53 -8.54
N MET A 17 -24.41 6.61 -7.90
CA MET A 17 -23.52 7.53 -7.17
C MET A 17 -22.85 6.86 -5.97
N VAL A 18 -23.54 5.97 -5.26
CA VAL A 18 -22.92 5.18 -4.18
C VAL A 18 -21.83 4.26 -4.72
N TYR A 19 -22.08 3.54 -5.81
CA TYR A 19 -21.06 2.70 -6.45
C TYR A 19 -19.87 3.52 -6.96
N PHE A 20 -20.14 4.67 -7.57
CA PHE A 20 -19.09 5.57 -8.06
C PHE A 20 -18.22 6.10 -6.93
N LEU A 21 -18.82 6.54 -5.83
CA LEU A 21 -18.08 6.97 -4.64
C LEU A 21 -17.27 5.82 -4.06
N PHE A 22 -17.84 4.60 -4.01
CA PHE A 22 -17.12 3.43 -3.54
C PHE A 22 -15.90 3.13 -4.43
N ASP A 23 -16.04 3.08 -5.75
CA ASP A 23 -14.88 2.90 -6.64
C ASP A 23 -13.87 4.04 -6.44
N LEU A 24 -14.32 5.28 -6.34
CA LEU A 24 -13.46 6.44 -6.16
C LEU A 24 -12.64 6.36 -4.87
N PHE A 25 -13.26 6.03 -3.73
CA PHE A 25 -12.55 5.97 -2.45
C PHE A 25 -11.65 4.73 -2.34
N PHE A 26 -12.13 3.55 -2.74
CA PHE A 26 -11.41 2.29 -2.50
C PHE A 26 -10.34 2.01 -3.56
N ARG A 27 -10.43 2.57 -4.76
CA ARG A 27 -9.45 2.36 -5.84
C ARG A 27 -8.24 3.29 -5.77
N ILE A 28 -8.30 4.36 -4.98
CA ILE A 28 -7.15 5.26 -4.83
C ILE A 28 -6.00 4.52 -4.16
N PRO A 29 -4.82 4.44 -4.81
CA PRO A 29 -3.67 3.75 -4.26
C PRO A 29 -3.22 4.46 -2.98
N VAL A 30 -3.13 3.68 -1.90
CA VAL A 30 -2.61 4.13 -0.62
C VAL A 30 -1.14 4.51 -0.83
N LYS A 31 -0.79 5.77 -0.56
CA LYS A 31 0.60 6.23 -0.60
C LYS A 31 1.20 6.17 0.80
N TYR A 32 2.45 5.75 0.91
CA TYR A 32 3.20 5.79 2.16
C TYR A 32 4.21 6.93 2.11
N ILE A 33 4.24 7.74 3.16
CA ILE A 33 5.20 8.83 3.32
C ILE A 33 6.13 8.44 4.46
N PHE A 34 7.42 8.32 4.15
CA PHE A 34 8.48 8.06 5.11
C PHE A 34 9.11 9.40 5.47
N ASP A 35 8.83 9.89 6.68
CA ASP A 35 9.40 11.15 7.17
C ASP A 35 10.68 10.89 7.96
N LYS A 36 11.82 11.36 7.42
CA LYS A 36 13.16 11.22 8.02
C LYS A 36 13.34 12.12 9.24
N SER A 37 12.63 13.24 9.33
CA SER A 37 12.76 14.19 10.45
C SER A 37 12.08 13.62 11.71
N GLU A 38 10.84 13.15 11.56
CA GLU A 38 10.07 12.60 12.68
C GLU A 38 10.31 11.12 12.93
N LYS A 39 11.07 10.43 12.06
CA LYS A 39 11.27 8.97 12.08
C LYS A 39 9.93 8.22 12.11
N CYS A 40 8.98 8.68 11.29
CA CYS A 40 7.60 8.19 11.27
C CYS A 40 7.14 7.82 9.86
N ILE A 41 6.31 6.78 9.78
CA ILE A 41 5.69 6.30 8.54
C ILE A 41 4.20 6.68 8.58
N TYR A 42 3.79 7.45 7.58
CA TYR A 42 2.43 7.95 7.43
C TYR A 42 1.72 7.23 6.28
N ARG A 43 0.46 6.81 6.50
CA ARG A 43 -0.46 6.38 5.46
C ARG A 43 -1.16 7.61 4.91
N LYS A 44 -1.05 7.87 3.61
CA LYS A 44 -1.84 8.90 2.94
C LYS A 44 -2.91 8.24 2.08
N TRP A 45 -4.16 8.46 2.48
CA TRP A 45 -5.34 8.11 1.70
C TRP A 45 -6.10 9.38 1.32
N ILE A 46 -6.54 10.14 2.32
CA ILE A 46 -7.04 11.53 2.20
C ILE A 46 -6.38 12.39 3.29
N LEU A 47 -6.26 11.85 4.50
CA LEU A 47 -5.49 12.38 5.62
C LEU A 47 -4.23 11.55 5.84
N SER A 48 -3.14 12.20 6.25
CA SER A 48 -1.90 11.53 6.66
C SER A 48 -2.08 10.94 8.06
N LYS A 49 -2.27 9.63 8.17
CA LYS A 49 -2.37 8.95 9.46
C LYS A 49 -1.07 8.25 9.79
N LYS A 50 -0.48 8.57 10.95
CA LYS A 50 0.72 7.88 11.46
C LYS A 50 0.40 6.40 11.67
N ILE A 51 1.18 5.53 11.03
CA ILE A 51 1.04 4.07 11.11
C ILE A 51 2.01 3.49 12.13
N MET A 52 3.28 3.82 11.98
CA MET A 52 4.40 3.27 12.75
C MET A 52 5.58 4.24 12.78
N THR A 53 6.48 4.06 13.74
CA THR A 53 7.78 4.74 13.79
C THR A 53 8.84 3.87 13.10
N PHE A 54 9.99 4.47 12.73
CA PHE A 54 11.09 3.78 12.08
C PHE A 54 11.66 2.65 12.96
N ASP A 55 11.76 2.87 14.27
CA ASP A 55 12.26 1.87 15.23
C ASP A 55 11.40 0.61 15.32
N GLU A 56 10.09 0.74 15.05
CA GLU A 56 9.14 -0.37 15.10
C GLU A 56 8.95 -1.06 13.75
N MET A 57 9.58 -0.54 12.70
CA MET A 57 9.43 -1.06 11.33
C MET A 57 10.18 -2.39 11.18
N THR A 58 9.54 -3.34 10.54
CA THR A 58 10.17 -4.59 10.09
C THR A 58 9.69 -4.88 8.68
N TYR A 59 10.60 -5.28 7.80
CA TYR A 59 10.23 -5.73 6.45
C TYR A 59 10.10 -7.25 6.44
N PHE A 60 9.17 -7.76 5.64
CA PHE A 60 9.02 -9.19 5.38
C PHE A 60 8.57 -9.41 3.94
N ILE A 61 9.03 -10.53 3.39
CA ILE A 61 8.65 -10.99 2.06
C ILE A 61 7.50 -11.97 2.27
N ASN A 62 6.33 -11.64 1.73
CA ASN A 62 5.21 -12.56 1.70
C ASN A 62 5.25 -13.31 0.37
N ASP A 63 5.44 -14.62 0.43
CA ASP A 63 5.32 -15.54 -0.70
C ASP A 63 3.88 -16.06 -0.77
N GLU A 64 3.18 -15.73 -1.86
CA GLU A 64 1.86 -16.25 -2.17
C GLU A 64 1.93 -17.09 -3.46
N ARG A 65 2.01 -18.42 -3.30
CA ARG A 65 1.77 -19.44 -4.34
C ARG A 65 2.23 -19.03 -5.76
N GLY A 66 3.52 -18.73 -5.92
CA GLY A 66 4.14 -18.50 -7.24
C GLY A 66 4.53 -17.05 -7.53
N GLY A 67 4.40 -16.16 -6.56
CA GLY A 67 5.01 -14.84 -6.58
C GLY A 67 5.00 -14.21 -5.19
N TYR A 68 5.74 -13.12 -5.05
CA TYR A 68 6.00 -12.53 -3.75
C TYR A 68 5.90 -11.01 -3.80
N TYR A 69 5.72 -10.41 -2.63
CA TYR A 69 5.70 -8.97 -2.46
C TYR A 69 6.33 -8.57 -1.14
N TYR A 70 6.99 -7.42 -1.16
CA TYR A 70 7.57 -6.80 0.02
C TYR A 70 6.47 -6.08 0.80
N SER A 71 6.44 -6.36 2.09
CA SER A 71 5.54 -5.73 3.05
C SER A 71 6.31 -5.21 4.24
N ILE A 72 5.78 -4.15 4.84
CA ILE A 72 6.29 -3.59 6.09
C ILE A 72 5.25 -3.83 7.17
N GLY A 73 5.70 -4.10 8.37
CA GLY A 73 4.81 -4.23 9.51
C GLY A 73 5.47 -3.81 10.80
N LYS A 74 4.65 -3.78 11.83
CA LYS A 74 5.08 -3.41 13.18
C LYS A 74 5.66 -4.64 13.88
N LYS A 75 6.90 -4.57 14.37
CA LYS A 75 7.64 -5.67 15.02
C LYS A 75 6.82 -6.49 16.04
N ARG A 76 5.94 -5.85 16.82
CA ARG A 76 5.08 -6.52 17.82
C ARG A 76 3.74 -7.06 17.27
N ASN A 77 3.27 -6.59 16.11
CA ASN A 77 1.95 -6.92 15.53
C ASN A 77 2.04 -7.17 14.00
N GLN A 78 3.08 -7.87 13.54
CA GLN A 78 3.38 -8.04 12.11
C GLN A 78 2.24 -8.68 11.30
N PHE A 79 1.46 -9.59 11.90
CA PHE A 79 0.33 -10.27 11.24
C PHE A 79 -0.95 -9.42 11.14
N VAL A 80 -1.14 -8.46 12.05
CA VAL A 80 -2.34 -7.60 12.11
C VAL A 80 -2.12 -6.27 11.38
N LYS A 81 -0.87 -5.79 11.36
CA LYS A 81 -0.49 -4.52 10.77
C LYS A 81 0.56 -4.73 9.68
N ASN A 82 0.19 -5.49 8.65
CA ASN A 82 0.95 -5.63 7.42
C ASN A 82 0.55 -4.54 6.40
N TYR A 83 1.54 -3.95 5.76
CA TYR A 83 1.34 -2.92 4.74
C TYR A 83 2.21 -3.28 3.55
N ARG A 84 1.56 -3.66 2.46
CA ARG A 84 2.23 -3.94 1.19
C ARG A 84 2.90 -2.67 0.67
N ILE A 85 4.20 -2.73 0.41
CA ILE A 85 4.99 -1.62 -0.11
C ILE A 85 5.41 -1.81 -1.57
N SER A 86 5.47 -3.06 -2.05
CA SER A 86 5.83 -3.35 -3.44
C SER A 86 4.67 -3.88 -4.28
N ASN A 87 4.86 -3.79 -5.59
CA ASN A 87 4.06 -4.54 -6.55
C ASN A 87 4.30 -6.04 -6.43
N TYR A 88 3.46 -6.83 -7.11
CA TYR A 88 3.60 -8.28 -7.16
C TYR A 88 4.78 -8.62 -8.07
N PHE A 89 5.74 -9.38 -7.54
CA PHE A 89 6.86 -9.89 -8.30
C PHE A 89 6.68 -11.39 -8.54
N SER A 90 7.02 -11.83 -9.74
CA SER A 90 7.02 -13.23 -10.14
C SER A 90 8.42 -13.64 -10.61
N GLY A 91 8.69 -14.94 -10.74
CA GLY A 91 9.97 -15.45 -11.26
C GLY A 91 10.22 -15.20 -12.76
N SER A 92 9.49 -14.27 -13.40
CA SER A 92 9.68 -13.93 -14.80
C SER A 92 10.81 -12.91 -14.99
N LYS A 93 11.59 -13.03 -16.08
CA LYS A 93 12.77 -12.16 -16.32
C LYS A 93 12.47 -10.65 -16.24
N LYS A 94 11.33 -10.21 -16.80
CA LYS A 94 10.86 -8.81 -16.73
C LYS A 94 10.39 -8.38 -15.33
N SER A 95 10.01 -9.33 -14.49
CA SER A 95 9.63 -9.04 -13.11
C SER A 95 10.85 -8.88 -12.22
N ILE A 96 11.88 -9.70 -12.42
CA ILE A 96 13.16 -9.61 -11.70
C ILE A 96 13.83 -8.25 -11.97
N GLU A 97 13.87 -7.81 -13.24
CA GLU A 97 14.43 -6.48 -13.57
C GLU A 97 13.68 -5.32 -12.87
N ARG A 98 12.34 -5.39 -12.81
CA ARG A 98 11.53 -4.39 -12.08
C ARG A 98 11.70 -4.48 -10.57
N GLU A 99 12.04 -5.66 -10.07
CA GLU A 99 12.32 -5.86 -8.66
C GLU A 99 13.66 -5.26 -8.28
N ASP A 100 14.72 -5.53 -9.06
CA ASP A 100 16.04 -4.94 -8.85
C ASP A 100 15.97 -3.40 -8.86
N GLU A 101 15.20 -2.83 -9.80
CA GLU A 101 14.96 -1.39 -9.86
C GLU A 101 14.21 -0.89 -8.61
N TYR A 102 13.19 -1.63 -8.16
CA TYR A 102 12.45 -1.30 -6.93
C TYR A 102 13.35 -1.38 -5.69
N ILE A 103 14.20 -2.40 -5.59
CA ILE A 103 15.12 -2.58 -4.45
C ILE A 103 16.09 -1.41 -4.41
N LYS A 104 16.72 -1.09 -5.55
CA LYS A 104 17.75 -0.05 -5.64
C LYS A 104 17.20 1.36 -5.42
N GLU A 105 16.08 1.69 -6.06
CA GLU A 105 15.55 3.07 -6.08
C GLU A 105 14.61 3.37 -4.91
N ILE A 106 13.99 2.35 -4.31
CA ILE A 106 12.95 2.54 -3.27
C ILE A 106 13.33 1.84 -1.96
N LEU A 107 13.57 0.53 -1.99
CA LEU A 107 13.73 -0.25 -0.76
C LEU A 107 15.03 0.12 -0.02
N CYS A 108 16.16 0.18 -0.71
CA CYS A 108 17.47 0.53 -0.15
C CYS A 108 17.48 1.93 0.49
N PRO A 109 17.00 3.01 -0.18
CA PRO A 109 16.90 4.32 0.44
C PRO A 109 16.02 4.34 1.70
N ILE A 110 14.91 3.58 1.70
CA ILE A 110 14.05 3.46 2.88
C ILE A 110 14.78 2.76 4.02
N LEU A 111 15.44 1.62 3.75
CA LEU A 111 16.17 0.87 4.77
C LEU A 111 17.33 1.68 5.37
N ILE A 112 18.08 2.41 4.53
CA ILE A 112 19.13 3.33 4.97
C ILE A 112 18.54 4.44 5.84
N ALA A 113 17.40 5.02 5.45
CA ALA A 113 16.74 6.06 6.23
C ALA A 113 16.25 5.57 7.60
N VAL A 114 15.86 4.30 7.68
CA VAL A 114 15.32 3.66 8.90
C VAL A 114 16.45 3.07 9.76
N GLY A 115 17.64 2.83 9.20
CA GLY A 115 18.79 2.26 9.89
C GLY A 115 18.71 0.75 10.06
N ILE A 116 17.92 0.06 9.23
CA ILE A 116 17.81 -1.40 9.23
C ILE A 116 18.82 -1.96 8.23
N PRO A 117 19.69 -2.91 8.62
CA PRO A 117 20.55 -3.59 7.66
C PRO A 117 19.69 -4.39 6.67
N PHE A 118 19.94 -4.20 5.37
CA PHE A 118 19.34 -5.03 4.34
C PHE A 118 19.94 -6.42 4.45
N ASN A 119 19.15 -7.37 4.92
CA ASN A 119 19.50 -8.79 4.85
C ASN A 119 19.07 -9.24 3.46
N GLU A 120 20.01 -9.33 2.52
CA GLU A 120 19.82 -10.19 1.34
C GLU A 120 19.53 -11.57 1.90
N ALA A 121 18.29 -12.05 1.71
CA ALA A 121 17.98 -13.43 1.99
C ALA A 121 18.82 -14.26 1.01
N GLU A 122 19.80 -14.96 1.58
CA GLU A 122 20.72 -15.90 0.93
C GLU A 122 19.99 -16.93 0.04
#